data_AF-A0A0C3RAQ8-F1
#
_entry.id   AF-A0A0C3RAQ8-F1
#
_cell.length_a   1.000
_cell.length_b   1.000
_cell.length_c   1.000
_cell.angle_alpha   90.00
_cell.angle_beta   90.00
_cell.angle_gamma   90.00
#
_symmetry.space_group_name_H-M   'P 1'
#
loop_
_entity.id
_entity.type
_entity.pdbx_description
1 polymer ?
#
loop_
_entity_poly.entity_id
_entity_poly.type
_entity_poly.pdbx_seq_one_letter_code
_entity_poly.pdbx_strand_id
1 'polypeptide(L)'
;MNNTTSFIVKNIAALFLMVFVVQTAIRDNGGYNWVFSMLEGNLEMIKRYPRMSTEQKNEIKHGANFNYLHFLKTNTPPDAVILFPPKDTLLHVKLFKDKPSNSASLRNRIWASYFVYPRKIIYADSLKGCPAEVTHIAVIDKHGYEYVKDSVDLATAPAFSVIPIKR
;
A
#
# COMPACT_ATOMS: atom_id res chain seq x y z
N MET A 1 7.58 56.31 29.51
CA MET A 1 6.60 55.20 29.50
C MET A 1 6.48 54.64 30.91
N ASN A 2 5.27 54.50 31.46
CA ASN A 2 5.07 53.86 32.76
C ASN A 2 5.52 52.39 32.70
N ASN A 3 6.04 51.85 33.80
CA ASN A 3 6.56 50.47 33.88
C ASN A 3 5.55 49.43 33.38
N THR A 4 4.26 49.63 33.67
CA THR A 4 3.16 48.78 33.21
C THR A 4 3.00 48.80 31.68
N THR A 5 3.07 49.98 31.06
CA THR A 5 2.98 50.14 29.60
C THR A 5 4.17 49.48 28.90
N SER A 6 5.38 49.62 29.45
CA SER A 6 6.59 48.97 28.93
C SER A 6 6.51 47.45 29.03
N PHE A 7 6.00 46.92 30.15
CA PHE A 7 5.79 45.49 30.33
C PHE A 7 4.77 44.92 29.33
N ILE A 8 3.62 45.59 29.14
CA ILE A 8 2.58 45.14 28.19
C ILE A 8 3.12 45.13 26.76
N VAL A 9 3.80 46.19 26.33
CA VAL A 9 4.37 46.29 24.97
C VAL A 9 5.38 45.17 24.70
N LYS A 10 6.25 44.86 25.67
CA LYS A 10 7.22 43.76 25.53
C LYS A 10 6.55 42.39 25.39
N ASN A 11 5.52 42.11 26.17
CA ASN A 11 4.79 40.84 26.08
C ASN A 11 4.03 40.71 24.75
N ILE A 12 3.41 41.79 24.27
CA ILE A 12 2.76 41.81 22.95
C ILE A 12 3.80 41.57 21.84
N ALA A 13 4.94 42.25 21.89
CA ALA A 13 6.02 42.04 20.92
C ALA A 13 6.57 40.60 20.95
N ALA A 14 6.74 40.03 22.15
CA ALA A 14 7.16 38.64 22.31
C ALA A 14 6.12 37.65 21.76
N LEU A 15 4.82 37.92 21.94
CA LEU A 15 3.75 37.11 21.35
C LEU A 15 3.80 37.15 19.83
N PHE A 16 3.93 38.33 19.22
CA PHE A 16 4.06 38.45 17.76
C PHE A 16 5.28 37.72 17.23
N LEU A 17 6.42 37.83 17.93
CA LEU A 17 7.63 37.11 17.57
C LEU A 17 7.43 35.59 17.67
N MET A 18 6.78 35.11 18.72
CA MET A 18 6.47 33.68 18.89
C MET A 18 5.57 33.17 17.77
N VAL A 19 4.47 33.88 17.46
CA VAL A 19 3.56 33.53 16.37
C VAL A 19 4.32 33.50 15.03
N PHE A 20 5.14 34.51 14.76
CA PHE A 20 5.94 34.57 13.55
C PHE A 20 6.90 33.38 13.42
N VAL A 21 7.62 33.03 14.50
CA VAL A 21 8.55 31.89 14.53
C VAL A 21 7.79 30.58 14.30
N VAL A 22 6.68 30.36 15.01
CA VAL A 22 5.86 29.15 14.85
C VAL A 22 5.29 29.04 13.44
N GLN A 23 4.75 30.13 12.91
CA GLN A 23 4.14 30.12 11.58
C GLN A 23 5.17 29.90 10.48
N THR A 24 6.38 30.46 10.62
CA THR A 24 7.50 30.20 9.72
C THR A 24 7.96 28.75 9.83
N ALA A 25 8.10 28.22 11.06
CA ALA A 25 8.48 26.83 11.28
C ALA A 25 7.47 25.83 10.70
N ILE A 26 6.17 26.13 10.75
CA ILE A 26 5.12 25.30 10.13
C ILE A 26 5.21 25.39 8.61
N ARG A 27 5.29 26.60 8.04
CA ARG A 27 5.29 26.83 6.59
C ARG A 27 6.51 26.21 5.92
N ASP A 28 7.67 26.36 6.53
CA ASP A 28 8.94 25.95 5.92
C ASP A 28 9.24 24.46 6.18
N ASN A 29 8.46 23.80 7.04
CA ASN A 29 8.55 22.36 7.27
C ASN A 29 7.65 21.59 6.31
N GLY A 30 8.28 20.88 5.37
CA GLY A 30 7.60 20.05 4.37
C GLY A 30 6.66 18.98 4.94
N GLY A 31 6.89 18.53 6.17
CA GLY A 31 6.01 17.57 6.86
C GLY A 31 4.61 18.14 7.13
N TYR A 32 4.52 19.38 7.62
CA TYR A 32 3.22 20.02 7.84
C TYR A 32 2.51 20.30 6.52
N ASN A 33 3.22 20.78 5.50
CA ASN A 33 2.66 20.99 4.17
C ASN A 33 2.11 19.67 3.57
N TRP A 34 2.82 18.55 3.75
CA TRP A 34 2.35 17.24 3.34
C TRP A 34 1.09 16.82 4.11
N VAL A 35 1.04 17.01 5.44
CA VAL A 35 -0.14 16.68 6.24
C VAL A 35 -1.37 17.47 5.77
N PHE A 36 -1.25 18.79 5.60
CA PHE A 36 -2.37 19.64 5.19
C PHE A 36 -2.86 19.30 3.78
N SER A 37 -1.95 19.16 2.81
CA SER A 37 -2.33 18.75 1.44
C SER A 37 -2.99 17.37 1.39
N MET A 38 -2.53 16.42 2.21
CA MET A 38 -3.14 15.09 2.33
C MET A 38 -4.54 15.16 2.98
N LEU A 39 -4.72 15.99 4.01
CA LEU A 39 -6.02 16.18 4.66
C LEU A 39 -7.03 16.84 3.72
N GLU A 40 -6.64 17.88 3.00
CA GLU A 40 -7.48 18.57 2.02
C GLU A 40 -7.96 17.61 0.92
N GLY A 41 -7.04 16.89 0.28
CA GLY A 41 -7.38 15.92 -0.77
C GLY A 41 -8.28 14.78 -0.27
N ASN A 42 -8.05 14.29 0.95
CA ASN A 42 -8.91 13.29 1.56
C ASN A 42 -10.32 13.84 1.86
N LEU A 43 -10.43 15.07 2.35
CA LEU A 43 -11.71 15.71 2.64
C LEU A 43 -12.54 15.91 1.37
N GLU A 44 -11.90 16.33 0.27
CA GLU A 44 -12.55 16.44 -1.04
C GLU A 44 -13.11 15.11 -1.52
N MET A 45 -12.33 14.03 -1.38
CA MET A 45 -12.77 12.68 -1.74
C MET A 45 -13.97 12.21 -0.90
N ILE A 46 -13.94 12.46 0.41
CA ILE A 46 -15.05 12.12 1.32
C ILE A 46 -16.33 12.89 0.94
N LYS A 47 -16.20 14.18 0.62
CA LYS A 47 -17.34 15.01 0.18
C LYS A 47 -17.91 14.55 -1.15
N ARG A 48 -17.05 14.21 -2.12
CA ARG A 48 -17.47 13.77 -3.45
C ARG A 48 -18.13 12.39 -3.43
N TYR A 49 -17.66 11.50 -2.55
CA TYR A 49 -18.11 10.11 -2.50
C TYR A 49 -18.42 9.65 -1.06
N PRO A 50 -19.51 10.16 -0.46
CA PRO A 50 -19.80 9.95 0.97
C PRO A 50 -20.13 8.50 1.33
N ARG A 51 -20.52 7.67 0.35
CA ARG A 51 -21.00 6.29 0.55
C ARG A 51 -20.02 5.21 0.05
N MET A 52 -18.74 5.52 -0.11
CA MET A 52 -17.75 4.52 -0.54
C MET A 52 -17.60 3.40 0.49
N SER A 53 -17.58 2.16 -0.01
CA SER A 53 -17.20 0.99 0.80
C SER A 53 -15.72 1.04 1.18
N THR A 54 -15.33 0.22 2.15
CA THR A 54 -13.92 0.09 2.57
C THR A 54 -13.04 -0.40 1.41
N GLU A 55 -13.56 -1.30 0.59
CA GLU A 55 -12.88 -1.84 -0.60
C GLU A 55 -12.63 -0.75 -1.63
N GLN A 56 -13.65 0.06 -1.95
CA GLN A 56 -13.52 1.18 -2.89
C GLN A 56 -12.50 2.22 -2.41
N LYS A 57 -12.50 2.51 -1.10
CA LYS A 57 -11.50 3.41 -0.50
C LYS A 57 -10.09 2.86 -0.66
N ASN A 58 -9.89 1.56 -0.44
CA ASN A 58 -8.59 0.91 -0.59
C ASN A 58 -8.17 0.82 -2.06
N GLU A 59 -9.09 0.56 -2.99
CA GLU A 59 -8.83 0.56 -4.43
C GLU A 59 -8.33 1.93 -4.90
N ILE A 60 -8.98 3.02 -4.50
CA ILE A 60 -8.50 4.38 -4.86
C ILE A 60 -7.14 4.66 -4.21
N LYS A 61 -6.97 4.29 -2.94
CA LYS A 61 -5.75 4.58 -2.18
C LYS A 61 -4.55 3.77 -2.64
N HIS A 62 -4.74 2.52 -3.04
CA HIS A 62 -3.65 1.55 -3.27
C HIS A 62 -3.62 0.99 -4.70
N GLY A 63 -4.67 1.20 -5.49
CA GLY A 63 -4.76 0.85 -6.89
C GLY A 63 -4.56 -0.65 -7.14
N ALA A 64 -3.85 -0.97 -8.22
CA ALA A 64 -3.63 -2.34 -8.66
C ALA A 64 -3.01 -3.26 -7.60
N ASN A 65 -2.16 -2.73 -6.71
CA ASN A 65 -1.57 -3.52 -5.62
C ASN A 65 -2.67 -4.09 -4.69
N PHE A 66 -3.65 -3.27 -4.31
CA PHE A 66 -4.77 -3.73 -3.48
C PHE A 66 -5.71 -4.62 -4.29
N ASN A 67 -6.03 -4.24 -5.52
CA ASN A 67 -6.97 -4.99 -6.37
C ASN A 67 -6.49 -6.43 -6.58
N TYR A 68 -5.18 -6.65 -6.76
CA TYR A 68 -4.63 -7.99 -6.89
C TYR A 68 -4.75 -8.79 -5.58
N LEU A 69 -4.44 -8.20 -4.42
CA LEU A 69 -4.62 -8.88 -3.12
C LEU A 69 -6.10 -9.18 -2.83
N HIS A 70 -6.99 -8.26 -3.18
CA HIS A 70 -8.42 -8.47 -3.06
C HIS A 70 -8.89 -9.61 -3.97
N PHE A 71 -8.41 -9.66 -5.22
CA PHE A 71 -8.65 -10.78 -6.13
C PHE A 71 -8.22 -12.11 -5.51
N LEU A 72 -7.01 -12.19 -4.95
CA LEU A 72 -6.55 -13.42 -4.28
C LEU A 72 -7.44 -13.80 -3.11
N LYS A 73 -7.82 -12.83 -2.27
CA LYS A 73 -8.70 -13.06 -1.12
C LYS A 73 -10.06 -13.61 -1.55
N THR A 74 -10.64 -13.09 -2.62
CA THR A 74 -11.96 -13.49 -3.11
C THR A 74 -11.94 -14.85 -3.79
N ASN A 75 -10.81 -15.26 -4.37
CA ASN A 75 -10.68 -16.48 -5.18
C ASN A 75 -9.92 -17.63 -4.50
N THR A 76 -9.69 -17.56 -3.19
CA THR A 76 -9.03 -18.62 -2.42
C THR A 76 -9.73 -18.85 -1.09
N PRO A 77 -9.70 -20.08 -0.52
CA PRO A 77 -10.30 -20.35 0.77
C PRO A 77 -9.54 -19.65 1.93
N PRO A 78 -10.16 -19.46 3.11
CA PRO A 78 -9.55 -18.76 4.24
C PRO A 78 -8.23 -19.36 4.75
N ASP A 79 -8.07 -20.67 4.67
CA ASP A 79 -6.89 -21.44 5.09
C ASP A 79 -5.82 -21.55 4.00
N ALA A 80 -5.99 -20.86 2.86
CA ALA A 80 -5.05 -20.95 1.75
C ALA A 80 -3.64 -20.47 2.14
N VAL A 81 -2.65 -21.25 1.69
CA VAL A 81 -1.23 -20.89 1.71
C VAL A 81 -0.83 -20.62 0.27
N ILE A 82 -0.61 -19.35 -0.04
CA ILE A 82 -0.42 -18.84 -1.39
C ILE A 82 1.07 -18.59 -1.62
N LEU A 83 1.65 -19.28 -2.61
CA LEU A 83 2.99 -18.99 -3.11
C LEU A 83 2.95 -17.74 -3.99
N PHE A 84 3.67 -16.72 -3.58
CA PHE A 84 3.87 -15.48 -4.31
C PHE A 84 5.14 -15.52 -5.13
N PRO A 85 5.15 -14.89 -6.32
CA PRO A 85 6.36 -14.69 -7.10
C PRO A 85 7.45 -13.94 -6.32
N PRO A 86 8.71 -14.03 -6.76
CA PRO A 86 9.79 -13.30 -6.11
C PRO A 86 9.53 -11.79 -6.08
N LYS A 87 9.94 -11.10 -5.01
CA LYS A 87 9.78 -9.64 -4.88
C LYS A 87 10.42 -8.86 -6.02
N ASP A 88 11.53 -9.36 -6.55
CA ASP A 88 12.25 -8.72 -7.65
C ASP A 88 11.44 -8.77 -8.94
N THR A 89 10.72 -9.86 -9.19
CA THR A 89 9.76 -9.96 -10.30
C THR A 89 8.73 -8.82 -10.22
N LEU A 90 8.23 -8.51 -9.03
CA LEU A 90 7.22 -7.47 -8.82
C LEU A 90 7.74 -6.05 -9.15
N LEU A 91 9.05 -5.82 -9.15
CA LEU A 91 9.65 -4.54 -9.54
C LEU A 91 9.45 -4.24 -11.03
N HIS A 92 9.38 -5.27 -11.86
CA HIS A 92 9.40 -5.12 -13.31
C HIS A 92 7.99 -5.01 -13.91
N VAL A 93 6.96 -5.45 -13.16
CA VAL A 93 5.56 -5.40 -13.57
C VAL A 93 5.06 -3.96 -13.63
N LYS A 94 4.83 -3.44 -14.84
CA LYS A 94 4.39 -2.05 -15.07
C LYS A 94 3.15 -1.67 -14.27
N LEU A 95 2.19 -2.59 -14.15
CA LEU A 95 0.94 -2.38 -13.43
C LEU A 95 1.12 -1.98 -11.96
N PHE A 96 2.24 -2.37 -11.32
CA PHE A 96 2.50 -2.11 -9.91
C PHE A 96 3.55 -1.02 -9.66
N LYS A 97 4.10 -0.39 -10.71
CA LYS A 97 5.18 0.61 -10.61
C LYS A 97 4.74 1.99 -10.10
N ASP A 98 3.45 2.31 -10.17
CA ASP A 98 2.98 3.70 -10.12
C ASP A 98 2.87 4.34 -8.73
N LYS A 99 3.34 3.70 -7.65
CA LYS A 99 3.43 4.37 -6.33
C LYS A 99 4.82 4.22 -5.70
N PRO A 100 5.52 5.34 -5.42
CA PRO A 100 6.85 5.33 -4.78
C PRO A 100 6.80 4.90 -3.30
N SER A 101 5.61 4.74 -2.73
CA SER A 101 5.45 4.23 -1.37
C SER A 101 5.77 2.73 -1.32
N ASN A 102 7.01 2.40 -0.94
CA ASN A 102 7.41 1.02 -0.66
C ASN A 102 6.54 0.35 0.41
N SER A 103 5.89 1.12 1.29
CA SER A 103 5.11 0.59 2.41
C SER A 103 3.78 -0.02 1.99
N ALA A 104 3.14 0.48 0.92
CA ALA A 104 1.87 -0.01 0.41
C ALA A 104 2.00 -0.72 -0.94
N SER A 105 2.82 -1.77 -0.97
CA SER A 105 3.16 -2.51 -2.19
C SER A 105 3.09 -4.01 -1.99
N LEU A 106 2.87 -4.76 -3.07
CA LEU A 106 2.97 -6.22 -3.08
C LEU A 106 4.35 -6.75 -2.64
N ARG A 107 5.40 -5.91 -2.61
CA ARG A 107 6.73 -6.30 -2.12
C ARG A 107 6.82 -6.31 -0.60
N ASN A 108 5.95 -5.56 0.08
CA ASN A 108 5.90 -5.51 1.54
C ASN A 108 5.09 -6.69 2.08
N ARG A 109 5.79 -7.68 2.64
CA ARG A 109 5.19 -8.92 3.17
C ARG A 109 4.11 -8.66 4.21
N ILE A 110 4.35 -7.71 5.12
CA ILE A 110 3.43 -7.39 6.22
C ILE A 110 2.16 -6.78 5.65
N TRP A 111 2.32 -5.81 4.74
CA TRP A 111 1.20 -5.13 4.10
C TRP A 111 0.37 -6.10 3.24
N ALA A 112 1.00 -6.93 2.42
CA ALA A 112 0.31 -7.93 1.62
C ALA A 112 -0.47 -8.92 2.50
N SER A 113 0.16 -9.42 3.56
CA SER A 113 -0.47 -10.37 4.51
C SER A 113 -1.69 -9.76 5.21
N TYR A 114 -1.63 -8.47 5.57
CA TYR A 114 -2.76 -7.77 6.20
C TYR A 114 -4.03 -7.82 5.33
N PHE A 115 -3.92 -7.58 4.03
CA PHE A 115 -5.09 -7.52 3.15
C PHE A 115 -5.67 -8.90 2.81
N VAL A 116 -4.84 -9.95 2.75
CA VAL A 116 -5.31 -11.30 2.41
C VAL A 116 -5.71 -12.14 3.63
N TYR A 117 -5.45 -11.66 4.85
CA TYR A 117 -5.80 -12.34 6.10
C TYR A 117 -7.25 -12.90 6.04
N PRO A 118 -7.48 -14.16 6.45
CA PRO A 118 -6.59 -15.07 7.20
C PRO A 118 -5.57 -15.91 6.39
N ARG A 119 -5.47 -15.68 5.08
CA ARG A 119 -4.58 -16.47 4.20
C ARG A 119 -3.11 -16.18 4.47
N LYS A 120 -2.25 -17.17 4.27
CA LYS A 120 -0.79 -17.04 4.42
C LYS A 120 -0.13 -16.83 3.06
N ILE A 121 0.70 -15.79 2.93
CA ILE A 121 1.54 -15.58 1.74
C ILE A 121 2.96 -16.05 2.04
N ILE A 122 3.53 -16.82 1.12
CA ILE A 122 4.95 -17.23 1.12
C ILE A 122 5.58 -16.72 -0.17
N TYR A 123 6.65 -15.94 -0.07
CA TYR A 123 7.36 -15.42 -1.25
C TYR A 123 8.41 -16.40 -1.73
N ALA A 124 8.53 -16.58 -3.05
CA ALA A 124 9.50 -17.47 -3.67
C ALA A 124 10.97 -17.05 -3.49
N ASP A 125 11.27 -15.80 -3.09
CA ASP A 125 12.62 -15.23 -2.95
C ASP A 125 13.63 -16.15 -2.23
N SER A 126 13.16 -16.90 -1.24
CA SER A 126 14.00 -17.70 -0.33
C SER A 126 13.82 -19.20 -0.52
N LEU A 127 13.16 -19.64 -1.58
CA LEU A 127 12.73 -21.01 -1.76
C LEU A 127 13.50 -21.68 -2.90
N LYS A 128 13.98 -22.91 -2.65
CA LYS A 128 14.59 -23.78 -3.69
C LYS A 128 13.55 -24.50 -4.56
N GLY A 129 12.26 -24.38 -4.23
CA GLY A 129 11.14 -25.05 -4.90
C GLY A 129 9.82 -24.74 -4.18
N CYS A 130 8.70 -25.28 -4.67
CA CYS A 130 7.39 -25.08 -4.05
C CYS A 130 7.29 -25.82 -2.70
N PRO A 131 7.05 -25.14 -1.57
CA PRO A 131 6.93 -25.78 -0.26
C PRO A 131 5.74 -26.74 -0.14
N ALA A 132 5.86 -27.71 0.77
CA ALA A 132 4.86 -28.72 1.05
C ALA A 132 3.61 -28.19 1.76
N GLU A 133 3.57 -26.96 2.21
CA GLU A 133 2.38 -26.35 2.80
C GLU A 133 1.57 -25.51 1.79
N VAL A 134 2.13 -25.22 0.62
CA VAL A 134 1.46 -24.38 -0.39
C VAL A 134 0.27 -25.12 -0.99
N THR A 135 -0.87 -24.43 -1.01
CA THR A 135 -2.12 -24.89 -1.61
C THR A 135 -2.48 -24.15 -2.89
N HIS A 136 -2.00 -22.91 -3.06
CA HIS A 136 -2.29 -22.08 -4.23
C HIS A 136 -1.04 -21.35 -4.73
N ILE A 137 -0.96 -21.11 -6.04
CA ILE A 137 0.09 -20.32 -6.67
C ILE A 137 -0.53 -19.02 -7.19
N ALA A 138 -0.02 -17.88 -6.72
CA ALA A 138 -0.33 -16.59 -7.28
C ALA A 138 0.49 -16.39 -8.56
N VAL A 139 -0.20 -16.09 -9.66
CA VAL A 139 0.41 -15.78 -10.95
C VAL A 139 0.40 -14.28 -11.17
N ILE A 140 1.56 -13.71 -11.46
CA ILE A 140 1.75 -12.29 -11.73
C ILE A 140 2.65 -12.14 -12.94
N ASP A 141 2.14 -11.48 -13.98
CA ASP A 141 2.82 -11.30 -15.26
C ASP A 141 3.44 -12.61 -15.78
N LYS A 142 2.65 -13.69 -15.72
CA LYS A 142 3.02 -15.08 -16.08
C LYS A 142 4.08 -15.75 -15.18
N HIS A 143 4.63 -15.07 -14.18
CA HIS A 143 5.41 -15.73 -13.14
C HIS A 143 4.51 -16.47 -12.18
N GLY A 144 4.89 -17.69 -11.80
CA GLY A 144 4.10 -18.64 -11.03
C GLY A 144 3.79 -19.92 -11.82
N TYR A 145 3.71 -19.84 -13.16
CA TYR A 145 3.46 -21.03 -14.00
C TYR A 145 4.59 -22.05 -13.93
N GLU A 146 5.82 -21.64 -13.62
CA GLU A 146 6.97 -22.51 -13.40
C GLU A 146 6.78 -23.53 -12.25
N TYR A 147 5.83 -23.28 -11.35
CA TYR A 147 5.50 -24.19 -10.25
C TYR A 147 4.34 -25.14 -10.57
N VAL A 148 3.71 -24.99 -11.74
CA VAL A 148 2.62 -25.86 -12.20
C VAL A 148 3.22 -26.97 -13.07
N LYS A 149 2.88 -28.23 -12.77
CA LYS A 149 3.47 -29.42 -13.42
C LYS A 149 2.95 -29.65 -14.85
N ASP A 150 1.73 -29.21 -15.14
CA ASP A 150 1.12 -29.38 -16.45
C ASP A 150 1.62 -28.27 -17.38
N SER A 151 1.94 -28.62 -18.63
CA SER A 151 2.49 -27.72 -19.64
C SER A 151 1.45 -26.65 -19.99
N VAL A 152 1.42 -25.56 -19.24
CA VAL A 152 0.58 -24.42 -19.55
C VAL A 152 1.16 -23.75 -20.79
N ASP A 153 0.34 -23.60 -21.83
CA ASP A 153 0.71 -22.79 -22.98
C ASP A 153 0.81 -21.32 -22.55
N LEU A 154 2.04 -20.85 -22.36
CA LEU A 154 2.33 -19.48 -21.94
C LEU A 154 1.85 -18.43 -22.94
N ALA A 155 1.55 -18.80 -24.20
CA ALA A 155 1.02 -17.87 -25.19
C ALA A 155 -0.43 -17.47 -24.87
N THR A 156 -1.23 -18.42 -24.38
CA THR A 156 -2.66 -18.23 -24.07
C THR A 156 -2.94 -18.03 -22.58
N ALA A 157 -1.96 -18.30 -21.72
CA ALA A 157 -2.10 -18.17 -20.27
C ALA A 157 -2.37 -16.72 -19.81
N PRO A 158 -3.31 -16.51 -18.87
CA PRO A 158 -3.56 -15.18 -18.32
C PRO A 158 -2.34 -14.64 -17.58
N ALA A 159 -2.09 -13.33 -17.71
CA ALA A 159 -0.98 -12.69 -17.01
C ALA A 159 -1.16 -12.66 -15.49
N PHE A 160 -2.41 -12.62 -15.00
CA PHE A 160 -2.73 -12.58 -13.57
C PHE A 160 -3.76 -13.67 -13.25
N SER A 161 -3.44 -14.56 -12.33
CA SER A 161 -4.37 -15.61 -11.87
C SER A 161 -3.99 -16.15 -10.50
N VAL A 162 -4.82 -17.05 -9.95
CA VAL A 162 -4.45 -17.88 -8.81
C VAL A 162 -4.84 -19.32 -9.11
N ILE A 163 -3.90 -20.25 -8.91
CA ILE A 163 -4.04 -21.64 -9.34
C ILE A 163 -4.00 -22.54 -8.11
N PRO A 164 -5.04 -23.34 -7.84
CA PRO A 164 -4.98 -24.34 -6.78
C PRO A 164 -4.04 -25.47 -7.19
N ILE A 165 -3.15 -25.86 -6.29
CA ILE A 165 -2.30 -27.03 -6.47
C ILE A 165 -3.11 -28.24 -5.98
N LYS A 166 -3.55 -29.10 -6.92
CA LYS A 166 -4.02 -30.44 -6.56
C LYS A 166 -2.80 -31.29 -6.22
N ARG A 167 -2.83 -31.94 -5.07
CA ARG A 167 -1.89 -33.01 -4.73
C ARG A 167 -2.53 -34.36 -4.94
#